data_AF-A0A166QSM2-F1
#
_entry.id   AF-A0A166QSM2-F1
#
_cell.length_a   1.000
_cell.length_b   1.000
_cell.length_c   1.000
_cell.angle_alpha   90.00
_cell.angle_beta   90.00
_cell.angle_gamma   90.00
#
_symmetry.space_group_name_H-M   'P 1'
#
loop_
_entity.id
_entity.type
_entity.pdbx_description
1 polymer ?
#
loop_
_entity_poly.entity_id
_entity_poly.type
_entity_poly.pdbx_seq_one_letter_code
_entity_poly.pdbx_strand_id
1 'polypeptide(L)'
;EQVHTCKVRRCLVSTKHGQLKCKRRAPFECSMDDFITEAGEWGPKRLYSFMNGWVPGILINGRCNNDGKVLTNGGDTKNTTFYASVSSYAAKKQGRNYNVSAVMAQGYPGYAYHLDHPKEVYMDSLRDDQRLMLFRLVHAMNQEQELAAPMIVSHLMGWGDVLRSHSYSAIYWSSFVGALLRVFSDL
;
A
#
# COMPACT_ATOMS: atom_id res chain seq x y z
N GLU A 1 -5.09 9.15 -10.57
CA GLU A 1 -5.26 9.94 -9.33
C GLU A 1 -3.91 10.00 -8.60
N GLN A 2 -3.16 11.10 -8.67
CA GLN A 2 -1.89 11.22 -7.90
C GLN A 2 -2.06 12.04 -6.62
N VAL A 3 -3.09 12.88 -6.56
CA VAL A 3 -3.39 13.71 -5.39
C VAL A 3 -4.38 13.00 -4.49
N HIS A 4 -4.14 13.03 -3.18
CA HIS A 4 -5.06 12.52 -2.18
C HIS A 4 -6.35 13.34 -2.15
N THR A 5 -7.41 12.81 -2.74
CA THR A 5 -8.74 13.41 -2.66
C THR A 5 -9.59 12.67 -1.64
N CYS A 6 -10.07 13.40 -0.63
CA CYS A 6 -10.92 12.81 0.39
C CYS A 6 -12.33 12.54 -0.14
N LYS A 7 -12.83 11.30 0.01
CA LYS A 7 -14.20 10.91 -0.35
C LYS A 7 -14.93 10.35 0.90
N VAL A 8 -16.20 10.74 1.07
CA VAL A 8 -17.08 10.26 2.15
C VAL A 8 -17.22 8.73 2.04
N ARG A 9 -17.19 8.01 3.17
CA ARG A 9 -17.17 6.53 3.25
C ARG A 9 -15.90 5.82 2.76
N ARG A 10 -14.89 6.53 2.23
CA ARG A 10 -13.57 5.94 1.88
C ARG A 10 -12.49 6.27 2.90
N CYS A 11 -12.13 7.55 3.00
CA CYS A 11 -11.04 8.00 3.88
C CYS A 11 -11.51 8.99 4.95
N LEU A 12 -12.66 9.63 4.81
CA LEU A 12 -13.24 10.48 5.84
C LEU A 12 -13.89 9.62 6.92
N VAL A 13 -13.39 9.76 8.14
CA VAL A 13 -13.89 9.06 9.33
C VAL A 13 -14.46 10.10 10.29
N SER A 14 -15.62 9.80 10.88
CA SER A 14 -16.21 10.63 11.93
C SER A 14 -15.39 10.50 13.21
N THR A 15 -14.97 11.64 13.75
CA THR A 15 -14.40 11.72 15.09
C THR A 15 -15.49 11.58 16.14
N LYS A 16 -15.10 11.31 17.38
CA LYS A 16 -16.03 11.25 18.53
C LYS A 16 -16.85 12.53 18.73
N HIS A 17 -16.39 13.66 18.19
CA HIS A 17 -17.03 14.97 18.24
C HIS A 17 -17.82 15.31 16.96
N GLY A 18 -18.07 14.35 16.07
CA GLY A 18 -18.86 14.54 14.84
C GLY A 18 -18.12 15.21 13.67
N GLN A 19 -16.87 15.66 13.85
CA GLN A 19 -16.05 16.21 12.77
C GLN A 19 -15.52 15.10 11.86
N LEU A 20 -15.45 15.37 10.55
CA LEU A 20 -14.84 14.45 9.58
C LEU A 20 -13.33 14.69 9.53
N LYS A 21 -12.53 13.66 9.82
CA LYS A 21 -11.07 13.69 9.65
C LYS A 21 -10.63 12.62 8.64
N CYS A 22 -9.62 12.96 7.85
CA CYS A 22 -9.01 11.99 6.96
C CYS A 22 -8.27 10.91 7.78
N LYS A 23 -8.56 9.63 7.53
CA LYS A 23 -7.86 8.47 8.09
C LYS A 23 -6.35 8.52 7.84
N ARG A 24 -5.94 9.07 6.70
CA ARG A 24 -4.53 9.24 6.32
C ARG A 24 -3.91 10.53 6.87
N ARG A 25 -4.65 11.33 7.65
CA ARG A 25 -4.21 12.61 8.24
C ARG A 25 -3.85 13.70 7.22
N ALA A 26 -4.39 13.63 6.00
CA ALA A 26 -4.31 14.76 5.07
C ALA A 26 -5.18 15.93 5.57
N PRO A 27 -4.76 17.21 5.40
CA PRO A 27 -3.52 17.64 4.76
C PRO A 27 -2.27 17.35 5.60
N PHE A 28 -1.21 16.88 4.93
CA PHE A 28 0.08 16.63 5.56
C PHE A 28 0.85 17.93 5.78
N GLU A 29 1.76 17.91 6.75
CA GLU A 29 2.69 19.01 6.99
C GLU A 29 3.64 19.19 5.79
N CYS A 30 3.74 20.42 5.32
CA CYS A 30 4.60 20.80 4.20
C CYS A 30 5.96 21.28 4.73
N SER A 31 7.02 20.87 4.06
CA SER A 31 8.38 21.36 4.30
C SER A 31 9.04 21.72 2.98
N MET A 32 9.76 22.84 2.95
CA MET A 32 10.49 23.26 1.77
C MET A 32 11.74 22.43 1.52
N ASP A 33 12.29 21.79 2.55
CA ASP A 33 13.52 21.00 2.49
C ASP A 33 13.39 19.70 3.32
N ASP A 34 14.28 18.75 3.05
CA ASP A 34 14.41 17.55 3.89
C ASP A 34 14.96 17.97 5.25
N PHE A 35 14.31 17.55 6.33
CA PHE A 35 14.68 17.97 7.68
C PHE A 35 14.85 16.79 8.63
N ILE A 36 15.75 16.98 9.58
CA ILE A 36 15.92 16.14 10.76
C ILE A 36 16.05 17.12 11.93
N THR A 37 15.10 17.07 12.87
CA THR A 37 15.13 17.90 14.07
C THR A 37 15.99 17.23 15.15
N GLU A 38 16.48 18.02 16.10
CA GLU A 38 17.23 17.51 17.27
C GLU A 38 16.38 16.55 18.14
N ALA A 39 15.05 16.70 18.09
CA ALA A 39 14.10 15.79 18.74
C ALA A 39 13.97 14.43 18.03
N GLY A 40 14.66 14.24 16.89
CA GLY A 40 14.60 13.02 16.09
C GLY A 40 13.40 12.94 15.15
N GLU A 41 12.65 14.03 14.98
CA GLU A 41 11.62 14.12 13.95
C GLU A 41 12.29 14.32 12.60
N TRP A 42 11.84 13.60 11.60
CA TRP A 42 12.39 13.72 10.26
C TRP A 42 11.24 13.71 9.26
N GLY A 43 11.46 14.39 8.14
CA GLY A 43 10.47 14.47 7.09
C GLY A 43 11.11 14.84 5.76
N PRO A 44 10.58 14.31 4.65
CA PRO A 44 11.02 14.72 3.33
C PRO A 44 10.47 16.11 2.98
N LYS A 45 11.13 16.78 2.05
CA LYS A 45 10.61 17.93 1.33
C LYS A 45 9.22 17.62 0.78
N ARG A 46 8.23 18.39 1.22
CA ARG A 46 6.84 18.26 0.81
C ARG A 46 6.29 19.65 0.47
N LEU A 47 6.17 19.92 -0.82
CA LEU A 47 5.59 21.17 -1.33
C LEU A 47 4.06 21.14 -1.44
N TYR A 48 3.47 19.95 -1.45
CA TYR A 48 2.03 19.77 -1.64
C TYR A 48 1.42 18.85 -0.58
N SER A 49 0.51 19.39 0.23
CA SER A 49 -0.04 18.75 1.44
C SER A 49 -0.96 17.55 1.18
N PHE A 50 -1.39 17.34 -0.07
CA PHE A 50 -2.22 16.20 -0.46
C PHE A 50 -1.44 15.15 -1.26
N MET A 51 -0.12 15.29 -1.40
CA MET A 51 0.74 14.25 -1.97
C MET A 51 1.47 13.52 -0.83
N ASN A 52 1.68 12.20 -0.96
CA ASN A 52 2.53 11.49 -0.01
C ASN A 52 4.00 11.92 -0.25
N GLY A 53 4.96 11.26 0.42
CA GLY A 53 6.38 11.49 0.13
C GLY A 53 6.68 11.32 -1.36
N TRP A 54 7.30 12.32 -1.98
CA TRP A 54 7.67 12.27 -3.40
C TRP A 54 8.84 11.31 -3.60
N VAL A 55 8.60 10.18 -4.26
CA VAL A 55 9.64 9.22 -4.64
C VAL A 55 9.63 9.09 -6.17
N PRO A 56 10.53 9.80 -6.90
CA PRO A 56 10.49 9.87 -8.36
C PRO A 56 10.46 8.49 -9.03
N GLY A 57 11.32 7.57 -8.56
CA GLY A 57 11.41 6.23 -9.14
C GLY A 57 10.12 5.43 -9.03
N ILE A 58 9.39 5.55 -7.91
CA ILE A 58 8.12 4.84 -7.71
C ILE A 58 6.99 5.55 -8.45
N LEU A 59 6.95 6.88 -8.41
CA LEU A 59 5.86 7.64 -9.00
C LEU A 59 5.89 7.60 -10.54
N ILE A 60 7.08 7.63 -11.15
CA ILE A 60 7.23 7.54 -12.61
C ILE A 60 6.88 6.13 -13.11
N ASN A 61 7.42 5.09 -12.47
CA ASN A 61 7.26 3.71 -12.94
C ASN A 61 5.91 3.10 -12.52
N GLY A 62 5.50 3.31 -11.27
CA GLY A 62 4.23 2.80 -10.74
C GLY A 62 3.01 3.66 -11.11
N ARG A 63 3.24 4.91 -11.53
CA ARG A 63 2.18 5.89 -11.86
C ARG A 63 1.13 6.03 -10.74
N CYS A 64 1.53 5.80 -9.49
CA CYS A 64 0.68 5.82 -8.31
C CYS A 64 1.37 6.56 -7.15
N ASN A 65 0.55 7.18 -6.30
CA ASN A 65 1.01 7.93 -5.12
C ASN A 65 1.19 6.98 -3.93
N ASN A 66 2.32 6.27 -3.93
CA ASN A 66 2.69 5.36 -2.84
C ASN A 66 3.32 6.10 -1.67
N ASP A 67 3.15 5.53 -0.47
CA ASP A 67 3.79 6.02 0.74
C ASP A 67 5.22 5.46 0.85
N GLY A 68 6.22 6.34 0.71
CA GLY A 68 7.63 5.99 0.89
C GLY A 68 8.08 6.32 2.30
N LYS A 69 8.46 5.30 3.08
CA LYS A 69 9.02 5.48 4.43
C LYS A 69 10.49 5.10 4.45
N VAL A 70 11.33 6.05 4.87
CA VAL A 70 12.72 5.78 5.21
C VAL A 70 12.76 5.02 6.54
N LEU A 71 13.52 3.94 6.57
CA LEU A 71 13.76 3.15 7.75
C LEU A 71 15.25 3.32 8.09
N THR A 72 15.55 4.15 9.08
CA THR A 72 16.91 4.55 9.46
C THR A 72 17.65 3.50 10.30
N ASN A 73 17.09 2.31 10.48
CA ASN A 73 17.66 1.33 11.37
C ASN A 73 18.87 0.57 10.76
N GLY A 74 19.82 0.20 11.63
CA GLY A 74 21.10 -0.46 11.28
C GLY A 74 20.97 -1.87 10.69
N GLY A 75 22.12 -2.51 10.46
CA GLY A 75 22.23 -3.81 9.75
C GLY A 75 21.32 -4.90 10.30
N ASP A 76 21.25 -5.07 11.63
CA ASP A 76 20.41 -6.10 12.26
C ASP A 76 18.92 -5.84 12.06
N THR A 77 18.52 -4.59 12.05
CA THR A 77 17.12 -4.21 11.86
C THR A 77 16.71 -4.28 10.40
N LYS A 78 17.63 -4.30 9.43
CA LYS A 78 17.31 -4.61 8.03
C LYS A 78 16.82 -6.04 7.88
N ASN A 79 17.44 -6.99 8.57
CA ASN A 79 16.98 -8.38 8.58
C ASN A 79 15.64 -8.50 9.30
N THR A 80 15.48 -7.87 10.46
CA THR A 80 14.18 -7.82 11.16
C THR A 80 13.13 -7.11 10.34
N THR A 81 13.46 -6.06 9.60
CA THR A 81 12.49 -5.34 8.76
C THR A 81 12.17 -6.14 7.50
N PHE A 82 13.13 -6.82 6.88
CA PHE A 82 12.84 -7.73 5.77
C PHE A 82 11.94 -8.87 6.24
N TYR A 83 12.30 -9.52 7.34
CA TYR A 83 11.53 -10.62 7.93
C TYR A 83 10.15 -10.16 8.40
N ALA A 84 10.08 -9.08 9.19
CA ALA A 84 8.83 -8.54 9.71
C ALA A 84 8.01 -7.86 8.61
N SER A 85 8.58 -7.23 7.59
CA SER A 85 7.79 -6.65 6.50
C SER A 85 7.27 -7.75 5.57
N VAL A 86 8.10 -8.69 5.11
CA VAL A 86 7.64 -9.80 4.26
C VAL A 86 6.66 -10.67 5.03
N SER A 87 6.99 -11.09 6.26
CA SER A 87 6.11 -11.92 7.08
C SER A 87 4.87 -11.17 7.55
N SER A 88 4.97 -9.92 8.02
CA SER A 88 3.77 -9.18 8.47
C SER A 88 2.90 -8.72 7.32
N TYR A 89 3.42 -8.47 6.10
CA TYR A 89 2.57 -8.18 4.93
C TYR A 89 1.96 -9.45 4.33
N ALA A 90 2.70 -10.57 4.30
CA ALA A 90 2.14 -11.87 3.90
C ALA A 90 1.09 -12.37 4.91
N ALA A 91 1.34 -12.18 6.21
CA ALA A 91 0.43 -12.51 7.30
C ALA A 91 -0.62 -11.41 7.55
N LYS A 92 -0.48 -10.22 6.95
CA LYS A 92 -1.52 -9.18 6.99
C LYS A 92 -2.72 -9.80 6.31
N LYS A 93 -3.77 -10.06 7.10
CA LYS A 93 -5.03 -10.56 6.58
C LYS A 93 -5.47 -9.63 5.45
N GLN A 94 -5.29 -10.08 4.21
CA GLN A 94 -5.77 -9.37 3.04
C GLN A 94 -7.27 -9.24 3.27
N GLY A 95 -7.73 -8.00 3.45
CA GLY A 95 -9.14 -7.73 3.64
C GLY A 95 -9.91 -8.33 2.47
N ARG A 96 -11.13 -8.82 2.70
CA ARG A 96 -11.98 -9.26 1.59
C ARG A 96 -12.02 -8.13 0.54
N ASN A 97 -11.72 -8.47 -0.71
CA ASN A 97 -11.55 -7.57 -1.86
C ASN A 97 -12.87 -6.90 -2.31
N TYR A 98 -13.68 -6.38 -1.38
CA TYR A 98 -14.95 -5.71 -1.68
C TYR A 98 -14.77 -4.46 -2.55
N ASN A 99 -13.54 -3.92 -2.61
CA ASN A 99 -13.23 -2.70 -3.35
C ASN A 99 -12.73 -2.97 -4.77
N VAL A 100 -12.36 -4.20 -5.13
CA VAL A 100 -11.80 -4.48 -6.47
C VAL A 100 -12.86 -4.27 -7.55
N SER A 101 -14.10 -4.70 -7.30
CA SER A 101 -15.22 -4.40 -8.20
C SER A 101 -15.51 -2.89 -8.28
N ALA A 102 -15.37 -2.16 -7.17
CA ALA A 102 -15.53 -0.70 -7.15
C ALA A 102 -14.37 0.04 -7.86
N VAL A 103 -13.14 -0.50 -7.81
CA VAL A 103 -11.97 -0.01 -8.56
C VAL A 103 -12.11 -0.34 -10.04
N MET A 104 -12.60 -1.53 -10.41
CA MET A 104 -12.95 -1.86 -11.80
C MET A 104 -14.06 -0.93 -12.33
N ALA A 105 -15.09 -0.67 -11.51
CA ALA A 105 -16.16 0.27 -11.83
C ALA A 105 -15.73 1.75 -11.79
N GLN A 106 -14.59 2.08 -11.16
CA GLN A 106 -13.99 3.42 -11.24
C GLN A 106 -12.89 3.55 -12.29
N GLY A 107 -12.27 2.44 -12.68
CA GLY A 107 -11.45 2.25 -13.87
C GLY A 107 -12.30 2.09 -15.14
N TYR A 108 -13.62 2.17 -14.97
CA TYR A 108 -14.64 2.35 -15.99
C TYR A 108 -14.46 3.54 -16.95
N PRO A 109 -13.65 4.62 -16.74
CA PRO A 109 -13.26 5.46 -17.86
C PRO A 109 -12.58 4.67 -18.95
N GLY A 110 -11.96 3.51 -18.70
CA GLY A 110 -11.49 2.62 -19.77
C GLY A 110 -12.65 2.06 -20.63
N TYR A 111 -13.71 1.56 -20.01
CA TYR A 111 -14.89 1.00 -20.68
C TYR A 111 -15.82 2.09 -21.25
N ALA A 112 -16.10 3.14 -20.48
CA ALA A 112 -16.80 4.34 -20.91
C ALA A 112 -16.05 5.04 -22.04
N TYR A 113 -14.71 5.12 -22.03
CA TYR A 113 -13.95 5.64 -23.17
C TYR A 113 -14.15 4.80 -24.44
N HIS A 114 -14.24 3.47 -24.33
CA HIS A 114 -14.56 2.60 -25.48
C HIS A 114 -16.01 2.78 -25.97
N LEU A 115 -16.94 3.15 -25.08
CA LEU A 115 -18.32 3.50 -25.45
C LEU A 115 -18.43 4.92 -26.05
N ASP A 116 -17.67 5.87 -25.52
CA ASP A 116 -17.68 7.29 -25.91
C ASP A 116 -16.84 7.57 -27.17
N HIS A 117 -15.90 6.69 -27.51
CA HIS A 117 -15.07 6.76 -28.72
C HIS A 117 -15.23 5.50 -29.57
N PRO A 118 -16.42 5.25 -30.15
CA PRO A 118 -16.61 4.15 -31.07
C PRO A 118 -15.71 4.36 -32.29
N LYS A 119 -14.81 3.41 -32.57
CA LYS A 119 -14.04 3.42 -33.81
C LYS A 119 -14.97 3.07 -34.97
N GLU A 120 -14.91 3.85 -36.05
CA GLU A 120 -15.78 3.68 -37.24
C GLU A 120 -15.50 2.37 -38.03
N VAL A 121 -14.36 1.72 -37.80
CA VAL A 121 -13.96 0.49 -38.51
C VAL A 121 -14.23 -0.73 -37.62
N TYR A 122 -15.44 -1.27 -37.76
CA TYR A 122 -16.02 -2.34 -36.93
C TYR A 122 -15.32 -3.71 -37.02
N MET A 123 -14.41 -3.95 -37.97
CA MET A 123 -13.96 -5.32 -38.32
C MET A 123 -12.49 -5.67 -37.99
N ASP A 124 -11.60 -4.71 -37.72
CA ASP A 124 -10.22 -4.96 -37.30
C ASP A 124 -9.96 -4.27 -35.94
N SER A 125 -10.12 -4.87 -34.76
CA SER A 125 -10.39 -6.24 -34.38
C SER A 125 -11.05 -6.17 -33.00
N LEU A 126 -12.24 -6.77 -32.85
CA LEU A 126 -12.91 -6.91 -31.55
C LEU A 126 -11.96 -7.47 -30.48
N ARG A 127 -11.02 -8.33 -30.91
CA ARG A 127 -9.98 -8.92 -30.10
C ARG A 127 -8.98 -7.90 -29.56
N ASP A 128 -8.47 -6.97 -30.37
CA ASP A 128 -7.47 -5.99 -29.90
C ASP A 128 -8.12 -4.93 -29.01
N ASP A 129 -9.38 -4.56 -29.27
CA ASP A 129 -10.12 -3.65 -28.41
C ASP A 129 -10.42 -4.29 -27.04
N GLN A 130 -10.84 -5.56 -27.01
CA GLN A 130 -10.98 -6.33 -25.77
C GLN A 130 -9.64 -6.47 -25.04
N ARG A 131 -8.55 -6.69 -25.78
CA ARG A 131 -7.20 -6.78 -25.20
C ARG A 131 -6.76 -5.45 -24.59
N LEU A 132 -7.01 -4.33 -25.26
CA LEU A 132 -6.74 -2.99 -24.71
C LEU A 132 -7.56 -2.72 -23.46
N MET A 133 -8.84 -3.10 -23.45
CA MET A 133 -9.72 -2.96 -22.28
C MET A 133 -9.15 -3.74 -21.10
N LEU A 134 -8.76 -5.00 -21.30
CA LEU A 134 -8.13 -5.82 -20.27
C LEU A 134 -6.84 -5.20 -19.75
N PHE A 135 -5.97 -4.67 -20.63
CA PHE A 135 -4.76 -3.97 -20.19
C PHE A 135 -5.09 -2.75 -19.34
N ARG A 136 -6.06 -1.92 -19.74
CA ARG A 136 -6.47 -0.73 -18.97
C ARG A 136 -7.02 -1.10 -17.60
N LEU A 137 -7.85 -2.14 -17.52
CA LEU A 137 -8.39 -2.66 -16.26
C LEU A 137 -7.27 -3.19 -15.36
N VAL A 138 -6.35 -4.00 -15.89
CA VAL A 138 -5.20 -4.53 -15.14
C VAL A 138 -4.30 -3.39 -14.66
N HIS A 139 -4.04 -2.37 -15.48
CA HIS A 139 -3.26 -1.22 -15.07
C HIS A 139 -3.95 -0.40 -13.97
N ALA A 140 -5.26 -0.19 -14.07
CA ALA A 140 -6.03 0.47 -13.01
C ALA A 140 -6.02 -0.33 -11.69
N MET A 141 -6.12 -1.66 -11.77
CA MET A 141 -5.99 -2.53 -10.60
C MET A 141 -4.57 -2.47 -10.01
N ASN A 142 -3.54 -2.54 -10.85
CA ASN A 142 -2.15 -2.48 -10.41
C ASN A 142 -1.79 -1.14 -9.77
N GLN A 143 -2.41 -0.04 -10.20
CA GLN A 143 -2.23 1.28 -9.57
C GLN A 143 -2.75 1.33 -8.13
N GLU A 144 -3.81 0.56 -7.83
CA GLU A 144 -4.43 0.49 -6.51
C GLU A 144 -3.89 -0.68 -5.66
N GLN A 145 -3.08 -1.57 -6.24
CA GLN A 145 -2.44 -2.64 -5.48
C GLN A 145 -1.28 -2.10 -4.63
N GLU A 146 -1.43 -2.22 -3.31
CA GLU A 146 -0.35 -1.95 -2.36
C GLU A 146 0.59 -3.18 -2.28
N LEU A 147 1.58 -3.26 -3.16
CA LEU A 147 2.67 -4.24 -3.03
C LEU A 147 3.78 -3.67 -2.14
N ALA A 148 4.22 -4.46 -1.17
CA ALA A 148 5.36 -4.07 -0.32
C ALA A 148 6.66 -4.12 -1.14
N ALA A 149 7.43 -3.03 -1.12
CA ALA A 149 8.72 -2.95 -1.83
C ALA A 149 9.67 -4.14 -1.53
N PRO A 150 9.77 -4.66 -0.29
CA PRO A 150 10.58 -5.84 0.01
C PRO A 150 10.14 -7.10 -0.74
N MET A 151 8.84 -7.28 -1.00
CA MET A 151 8.34 -8.42 -1.78
C MET A 151 8.77 -8.31 -3.24
N ILE A 152 8.71 -7.10 -3.82
CA ILE A 152 9.13 -6.83 -5.20
C ILE A 152 10.63 -7.13 -5.33
N VAL A 153 11.45 -6.64 -4.38
CA VAL A 153 12.90 -6.90 -4.38
C VAL A 153 13.19 -8.39 -4.21
N SER A 154 12.51 -9.09 -3.31
CA SER A 154 12.69 -10.54 -3.12
C SER A 154 12.39 -11.32 -4.39
N HIS A 155 11.34 -10.91 -5.12
CA HIS A 155 10.97 -11.51 -6.40
C HIS A 155 11.99 -11.22 -7.50
N LEU A 156 12.41 -9.95 -7.66
CA LEU A 156 13.39 -9.55 -8.67
C LEU A 156 14.77 -10.18 -8.45
N MET A 157 15.16 -10.34 -7.18
CA MET A 157 16.45 -10.94 -6.82
C MET A 157 16.42 -12.48 -6.81
N GLY A 158 15.26 -13.10 -7.08
CA GLY A 158 15.11 -14.56 -7.09
C GLY A 158 15.25 -15.20 -5.70
N TRP A 159 15.13 -14.42 -4.61
CA TRP A 159 15.27 -14.89 -3.23
C TRP A 159 14.06 -15.71 -2.75
N GLY A 160 13.01 -15.77 -3.56
CA GLY A 160 11.75 -16.43 -3.22
C GLY A 160 10.88 -15.54 -2.33
N ASP A 161 9.59 -15.84 -2.31
CA ASP A 161 8.56 -15.17 -1.51
C ASP A 161 8.10 -16.01 -0.31
N VAL A 162 8.69 -17.21 -0.14
CA VAL A 162 8.36 -18.15 0.93
C VAL A 162 9.62 -18.57 1.67
N LEU A 163 9.70 -18.20 2.96
CA LEU A 163 10.72 -18.69 3.88
C LEU A 163 10.41 -20.16 4.21
N ARG A 164 10.96 -21.10 3.43
CA ARG A 164 10.77 -22.55 3.63
C ARG A 164 11.76 -23.17 4.63
N SER A 165 12.76 -22.42 5.08
CA SER A 165 13.82 -22.92 5.97
C SER A 165 13.45 -22.91 7.46
N HIS A 166 12.37 -22.24 7.86
CA HIS A 166 12.00 -22.10 9.27
C HIS A 166 10.74 -22.93 9.58
N SER A 167 10.83 -23.78 10.59
CA SER A 167 9.66 -24.38 11.21
C SER A 167 9.03 -23.37 12.16
N TYR A 168 7.81 -22.94 11.87
CA TYR A 168 7.05 -22.04 12.74
C TYR A 168 6.22 -22.87 13.71
N SER A 169 6.50 -22.73 15.01
CA SER A 169 5.66 -23.29 16.07
C SER A 169 4.72 -22.21 16.60
N ALA A 170 3.43 -22.52 16.71
CA ALA A 170 2.47 -21.58 17.30
C ALA A 170 2.76 -21.41 18.80
N ILE A 171 3.19 -20.20 19.18
CA ILE A 171 3.35 -19.84 20.59
C ILE A 171 2.01 -19.23 21.03
N TYR A 172 1.32 -19.92 21.92
CA TYR A 172 0.09 -19.40 22.51
C TYR A 172 0.41 -18.52 23.70
N TRP A 173 -0.07 -17.27 23.66
CA TRP A 173 0.12 -16.32 24.76
C TRP A 173 -0.45 -16.85 26.08
N SER A 174 -1.55 -17.60 26.04
CA SER A 174 -2.13 -18.27 27.21
C SER A 174 -1.20 -19.29 27.84
N SER A 175 -0.49 -20.09 27.04
CA SER A 175 0.49 -21.06 27.53
C SER A 175 1.71 -20.37 28.14
N PHE A 176 2.15 -19.25 27.55
CA PHE A 176 3.24 -18.45 28.08
C PHE A 176 2.89 -17.82 29.42
N VAL A 177 1.74 -17.14 29.52
CA VAL A 177 1.25 -16.54 30.77
C VAL A 177 1.04 -17.61 31.84
N GLY A 178 0.49 -18.77 31.49
CA GLY A 178 0.32 -19.88 32.44
C GLY A 178 1.64 -20.45 32.98
N ALA A 179 2.69 -20.49 32.15
CA ALA A 179 4.03 -20.86 32.61
C ALA A 179 4.64 -19.78 33.52
N LEU A 180 4.38 -18.50 33.21
CA LEU A 180 4.89 -17.37 33.96
C LEU A 180 4.27 -17.27 35.36
N LEU A 181 2.95 -17.43 35.45
CA LEU A 181 2.19 -17.48 36.72
C LEU A 181 2.54 -18.69 37.59
N ARG A 182 3.05 -19.79 36.99
CA ARG A 182 3.56 -20.94 37.75
C ARG A 182 4.87 -20.64 38.48
N VAL A 183 5.70 -19.76 37.91
CA VAL A 183 7.01 -19.39 38.49
C VAL A 183 6.89 -18.17 39.39
N PHE A 184 6.00 -17.24 39.03
CA PHE A 184 5.72 -16.01 39.76
C PHE A 184 4.23 -15.94 40.08
N SER A 185 3.83 -16.46 41.24
CA SER A 185 2.43 -16.53 41.68
C SER A 185 1.81 -15.16 42.00
N ASP A 186 2.62 -14.13 42.12
CA ASP A 186 2.24 -12.81 42.65
C ASP A 186 2.05 -11.74 41.56
N LEU A 187 2.05 -12.16 40.28
CA LEU A 187 1.80 -11.35 39.09
C LEU A 187 0.34 -11.48 38.63
#